data_AF-A0A819TSD2-F1
#
_entry.id   AF-A0A819TSD2-F1
#
_cell.length_a   1.000
_cell.length_b   1.000
_cell.length_c   1.000
_cell.angle_alpha   90.00
_cell.angle_beta   90.00
_cell.angle_gamma   90.00
#
_symmetry.space_group_name_H-M   'P 1'
#
loop_
_entity.id
_entity.type
_entity.pdbx_description
1 polymer ?
#
loop_
_entity_poly.entity_id
_entity_poly.type
_entity_poly.pdbx_seq_one_letter_code
_entity_poly.pdbx_strand_id
1 'polypeptide(L)'
;MLFHRSQYVQGISKIFIQQRRIYTETYQLEELQRLYDLLKHESLSKTHSLSKKMDPNGIFSNNELNLQKIQVYGFDFDYTLARYKSSLHSLIYDHAKEFLVKNLKYPDDLMNFCFRPGMGARGLHLDIKRGWLMKLDSYHNIQLGTVYRGMNAISAEEVIAAHNGTKLSIDIVGYLGKTTNMFQFVDIFSIPEITLLRDVTQYFIDNNIPFGSEYVFYDVTVCLINKN
;
A
#
# COMPACT_ATOMS: atom_id res chain seq x y z
N MET A 1 -6.82 45.27 -9.99
CA MET A 1 -5.81 46.30 -9.65
C MET A 1 -5.37 46.04 -8.22
N LEU A 2 -4.15 45.51 -8.07
CA LEU A 2 -3.30 45.45 -6.87
C LEU A 2 -3.93 44.96 -5.54
N PHE A 3 -3.89 43.64 -5.32
CA PHE A 3 -3.79 43.10 -3.97
C PHE A 3 -2.34 43.27 -3.47
N HIS A 4 -2.19 44.06 -2.42
CA HIS A 4 -0.92 44.31 -1.75
C HIS A 4 -0.49 43.04 -0.99
N ARG A 5 0.70 42.53 -1.29
CA ARG A 5 1.38 41.46 -0.54
C ARG A 5 1.63 41.97 0.89
N SER A 6 0.85 41.49 1.85
CA SER A 6 1.22 41.56 3.27
C SER A 6 1.95 40.27 3.64
N GLN A 7 3.20 40.41 4.10
CA GLN A 7 4.04 39.35 4.63
C GLN A 7 3.41 38.80 5.91
N TYR A 8 2.70 37.67 5.83
CA TYR A 8 2.35 36.86 6.99
C TYR A 8 3.24 35.63 7.02
N VAL A 9 4.39 35.75 7.67
CA VAL A 9 5.05 34.61 8.32
C VAL A 9 4.70 34.74 9.80
N GLN A 10 3.52 34.27 10.19
CA GLN A 10 3.17 34.11 11.59
C GLN A 10 3.14 32.62 11.91
N GLY A 11 3.89 32.26 12.96
CA GLY A 11 4.18 30.88 13.35
C GLY A 11 2.96 30.00 13.52
N ILE A 12 3.17 28.70 13.37
CA ILE A 12 2.13 27.69 13.52
C ILE A 12 1.89 27.49 15.02
N SER A 13 0.70 27.83 15.49
CA SER A 13 0.31 27.70 16.90
C SER A 13 -0.27 26.31 17.17
N LYS A 14 0.30 25.62 18.16
CA LYS A 14 -0.21 24.33 18.66
C LYS A 14 -1.01 24.60 19.94
N ILE A 15 -2.30 24.26 19.92
CA ILE A 15 -3.20 24.48 21.05
C ILE A 15 -3.19 23.23 21.94
N PHE A 16 -2.82 23.40 23.21
CA PHE A 16 -2.96 22.36 24.22
C PHE A 16 -4.02 22.77 25.26
N ILE A 17 -4.87 21.82 25.66
CA ILE A 17 -5.82 21.99 26.75
C ILE A 17 -5.37 21.11 27.91
N GLN A 18 -4.89 21.73 28.98
CA GLN A 18 -4.59 21.06 30.24
C GLN A 18 -5.25 21.85 31.37
N GLN A 19 -6.00 21.17 32.24
CA GLN A 19 -6.64 21.77 33.44
C GLN A 19 -7.41 23.07 33.16
N ARG A 20 -8.18 23.12 32.05
CA ARG A 20 -8.99 24.28 31.63
C ARG A 20 -8.18 25.59 31.44
N ARG A 21 -6.88 25.50 31.13
CA ARG A 21 -6.07 26.63 30.64
C ARG A 21 -5.63 26.36 29.20
N ILE A 22 -5.75 27.39 28.36
CA ILE A 22 -5.29 27.36 26.97
C ILE A 22 -3.84 27.86 26.97
N TYR A 23 -2.93 27.02 26.49
CA TYR A 23 -1.55 27.40 26.25
C TYR A 23 -1.34 27.48 24.73
N THR A 24 -0.90 28.64 24.25
CA THR A 24 -0.47 28.86 22.87
C THR A 24 1.03 29.02 22.85
N GLU A 25 1.71 27.99 22.36
CA GLU A 25 3.12 28.09 22.00
C GLU A 25 3.21 28.36 20.49
N THR A 26 3.86 29.45 20.13
CA THR A 26 4.14 29.83 18.74
C THR A 26 5.52 29.33 18.38
N TYR A 27 5.61 28.36 17.46
CA TYR A 27 6.87 27.87 16.95
C TYR A 27 7.18 28.50 15.59
N GLN A 28 8.44 28.84 15.36
CA GLN A 28 8.90 29.16 14.01
C GLN A 28 9.00 27.88 13.17
N LEU A 29 8.84 27.98 11.84
CA LEU A 29 8.85 26.82 10.94
C LEU A 29 10.16 26.02 11.03
N GLU A 30 11.29 26.72 11.13
CA GLU A 30 12.63 26.15 11.28
C GLU A 30 12.77 25.36 12.59
N GLU A 31 12.13 25.82 13.65
CA GLU A 31 12.12 25.15 14.95
C GLU A 31 11.28 23.88 14.93
N LEU A 32 10.13 23.90 14.24
CA LEU A 32 9.32 22.70 13.99
C LEU A 32 10.05 21.68 13.13
N GLN A 33 10.77 22.12 12.09
CA GLN A 33 11.59 21.24 11.25
C GLN A 33 12.71 20.61 12.08
N ARG A 34 13.41 21.40 12.89
CA ARG A 34 14.45 20.89 13.80
C ARG A 34 13.91 19.89 14.81
N LEU A 35 12.75 20.17 15.42
CA LEU A 35 12.07 19.26 16.34
C LEU A 35 11.63 17.97 15.64
N TYR A 36 11.11 18.08 14.41
CA TYR A 36 10.75 16.94 13.59
C TYR A 36 11.96 16.06 13.28
N ASP A 37 13.08 16.66 12.83
CA ASP A 37 14.30 15.93 12.51
C ASP A 37 14.92 15.26 13.74
N LEU A 38 14.92 15.94 14.90
CA LEU A 38 15.32 15.37 16.18
C LEU A 38 14.46 14.15 16.55
N LEU A 39 13.13 14.29 16.51
CA LEU A 39 12.20 13.21 16.83
C LEU A 39 12.29 12.05 15.84
N LYS A 40 12.51 12.34 14.56
CA LYS A 40 12.74 11.35 13.50
C LYS A 40 14.02 10.57 13.78
N HIS A 41 15.11 11.24 14.13
CA HIS A 41 16.38 10.61 14.47
C HIS A 41 16.29 9.80 15.76
N GLU A 42 15.59 10.29 16.79
CA GLU A 42 15.32 9.52 18.02
C GLU A 42 14.44 8.30 17.78
N SER A 43 13.44 8.40 16.90
CA SER A 43 12.57 7.27 16.56
C SER A 43 13.34 6.21 15.76
N LEU A 44 14.22 6.64 14.85
CA LEU A 44 15.12 5.77 14.09
C LEU A 44 16.22 5.13 14.98
N SER A 45 16.65 5.80 16.05
CA SER A 45 17.61 5.21 17.00
C SER A 45 16.92 4.30 18.02
N LYS A 46 15.69 4.60 18.46
CA LYS A 46 14.87 3.72 19.32
C LYS A 46 14.31 2.50 18.59
N THR A 47 14.12 2.55 17.27
CA THR A 47 13.74 1.37 16.48
C THR A 47 14.80 0.27 16.53
N HIS A 48 16.08 0.61 16.75
CA HIS A 48 17.12 -0.38 17.04
C HIS A 48 16.88 -1.14 18.36
N SER A 49 16.15 -0.56 19.33
CA SER A 49 15.74 -1.17 20.60
C SER A 49 14.40 -1.93 20.51
N LEU A 50 13.63 -1.77 19.43
CA LEU A 50 12.48 -2.63 19.12
C LEU A 50 12.90 -4.00 18.55
N SER A 51 14.21 -4.24 18.42
CA SER A 51 14.81 -5.55 18.11
C SER A 51 14.65 -6.59 19.23
N LYS A 52 13.81 -6.34 20.25
CA LYS A 52 13.33 -7.39 21.14
C LYS A 52 12.55 -8.36 20.27
N LYS A 53 13.22 -9.46 19.88
CA LYS A 53 12.69 -10.52 19.02
C LYS A 53 11.28 -10.85 19.53
N MET A 54 10.27 -10.49 18.75
CA MET A 54 8.89 -10.79 19.11
C MET A 54 8.79 -12.29 19.35
N ASP A 55 8.13 -12.69 20.45
CA ASP A 55 7.90 -14.09 20.71
C ASP A 55 7.08 -14.67 19.54
N PRO A 56 7.62 -15.64 18.77
CA PRO A 56 6.90 -16.24 17.66
C PRO A 56 5.62 -16.97 18.10
N ASN A 57 5.47 -17.26 19.40
CA ASN A 57 4.28 -17.85 20.00
C ASN A 57 3.42 -16.82 20.75
N GLY A 58 3.79 -15.53 20.72
CA GLY A 58 3.07 -14.46 21.40
C GLY A 58 1.67 -14.27 20.82
N ILE A 59 0.67 -14.19 21.70
CA ILE A 59 -0.71 -13.87 21.33
C ILE A 59 -0.94 -12.38 21.62
N PHE A 60 -1.25 -11.61 20.57
CA PHE A 60 -1.53 -10.19 20.68
C PHE A 60 -3.03 -9.94 20.73
N SER A 61 -3.46 -9.03 21.61
CA SER A 61 -4.86 -8.69 21.78
C SER A 61 -5.12 -7.23 21.41
N ASN A 62 -6.11 -7.01 20.56
CA ASN A 62 -6.63 -5.67 20.27
C ASN A 62 -7.78 -5.28 21.21
N ASN A 63 -8.59 -6.26 21.64
CA ASN A 63 -9.77 -6.09 22.49
C ASN A 63 -9.82 -7.17 23.57
N GLU A 64 -10.41 -6.88 24.72
CA GLU A 64 -10.60 -7.89 25.77
C GLU A 64 -11.48 -9.05 25.29
N LEU A 65 -11.00 -10.28 25.47
CA LEU A 65 -11.72 -11.51 25.10
C LEU A 65 -11.58 -12.54 26.23
N ASN A 66 -12.72 -13.04 26.74
CA ASN A 66 -12.74 -14.11 27.74
C ASN A 66 -12.99 -15.47 27.06
N LEU A 67 -11.90 -16.23 26.86
CA LEU A 67 -11.94 -17.55 26.23
C LEU A 67 -12.77 -18.59 27.00
N GLN A 68 -12.98 -18.43 28.31
CA GLN A 68 -13.81 -19.34 29.11
C GLN A 68 -15.28 -19.32 28.68
N LYS A 69 -15.74 -18.21 28.09
CA LYS A 69 -17.12 -18.06 27.61
C LYS A 69 -17.33 -18.58 26.19
N ILE A 70 -16.25 -18.97 25.49
CA ILE A 70 -16.31 -19.42 24.10
C ILE A 70 -16.50 -20.95 24.05
N GLN A 71 -17.61 -21.40 23.48
CA GLN A 71 -17.96 -22.82 23.37
C GLN A 71 -17.55 -23.46 22.05
N VAL A 72 -17.47 -22.67 20.98
CA VAL A 72 -17.20 -23.15 19.62
C VAL A 72 -16.06 -22.34 19.03
N TYR A 73 -15.08 -23.04 18.45
CA TYR A 73 -13.94 -22.45 17.76
C TYR A 73 -14.03 -22.82 16.28
N GLY A 74 -14.29 -21.82 15.44
CA GLY A 74 -14.20 -21.95 13.99
C GLY A 74 -12.80 -21.58 13.51
N PHE A 75 -12.24 -22.36 12.61
CA PHE A 75 -10.97 -22.07 11.95
C PHE A 75 -11.19 -21.96 10.46
N ASP A 76 -10.64 -20.91 9.86
CA ASP A 76 -10.43 -20.89 8.42
C ASP A 76 -9.42 -21.98 8.03
N PHE A 77 -9.45 -22.45 6.78
CA PHE A 77 -8.57 -23.51 6.34
C PHE A 77 -7.25 -22.95 5.83
N ASP A 78 -7.29 -22.14 4.77
CA ASP A 78 -6.11 -21.67 4.06
C ASP A 78 -5.32 -20.65 4.88
N TYR A 79 -4.00 -20.86 4.98
CA TYR A 79 -3.09 -20.03 5.79
C TYR A 79 -3.41 -19.93 7.30
N THR A 80 -4.48 -20.58 7.77
CA THR A 80 -4.83 -20.71 9.20
C THR A 80 -4.50 -22.11 9.71
N LEU A 81 -5.15 -23.15 9.18
CA LEU A 81 -4.80 -24.55 9.49
C LEU A 81 -3.76 -25.10 8.49
N ALA A 82 -3.98 -24.84 7.20
CA ALA A 82 -3.12 -25.28 6.12
C ALA A 82 -2.05 -24.22 5.83
N ARG A 83 -0.80 -24.49 6.23
CA ARG A 83 0.34 -23.63 5.91
C ARG A 83 0.97 -24.05 4.60
N TYR A 84 0.93 -23.16 3.61
CA TYR A 84 1.54 -23.40 2.31
C TYR A 84 3.04 -23.11 2.29
N LYS A 85 3.75 -23.84 1.43
CA LYS A 85 5.15 -23.56 1.11
C LYS A 85 5.25 -22.30 0.25
N SER A 86 6.41 -21.65 0.28
CA SER A 86 6.71 -20.48 -0.56
C SER A 86 6.55 -20.75 -2.06
N SER A 87 6.69 -22.02 -2.49
CA SER A 87 6.49 -22.45 -3.88
C SER A 87 5.06 -22.23 -4.40
N LEU A 88 4.06 -22.10 -3.51
CA LEU A 88 2.68 -21.84 -3.94
C LEU A 88 2.56 -20.50 -4.68
N HIS A 89 3.25 -19.47 -4.21
CA HIS A 89 3.20 -18.15 -4.85
C HIS A 89 3.79 -18.19 -6.26
N SER A 90 4.89 -18.93 -6.46
CA SER A 90 5.47 -19.17 -7.78
C SER A 90 4.49 -19.90 -8.69
N LEU A 91 3.83 -20.95 -8.19
CA LEU A 91 2.84 -21.70 -8.96
C LEU A 91 1.67 -20.82 -9.42
N ILE A 92 1.11 -20.00 -8.53
CA ILE A 92 0.01 -19.07 -8.86
C ILE A 92 0.46 -18.07 -9.91
N TYR A 93 1.65 -17.47 -9.73
CA TYR A 93 2.22 -16.52 -10.68
C TYR A 93 2.42 -17.16 -12.05
N ASP A 94 3.03 -18.34 -12.11
CA ASP A 94 3.33 -19.03 -13.37
C ASP A 94 2.05 -19.43 -14.10
N HIS A 95 1.03 -19.90 -13.38
CA HIS A 95 -0.27 -20.23 -13.98
C HIS A 95 -0.96 -19.00 -14.57
N ALA A 96 -0.99 -17.88 -13.83
CA ALA A 96 -1.62 -16.65 -14.31
C ALA A 96 -0.85 -16.05 -15.51
N LYS A 97 0.49 -16.03 -15.45
CA LYS A 97 1.35 -15.62 -16.56
C LYS A 97 1.12 -16.47 -17.81
N GLU A 98 1.06 -17.79 -17.65
CA GLU A 98 0.78 -18.70 -18.77
C GLU A 98 -0.58 -18.42 -19.41
N PHE A 99 -1.61 -18.14 -18.61
CA PHE A 99 -2.93 -17.79 -19.12
C PHE A 99 -2.90 -16.47 -19.91
N LEU A 100 -2.24 -15.42 -19.39
CA LEU A 100 -2.09 -14.14 -20.11
C LEU A 100 -1.51 -14.35 -21.52
N VAL A 101 -0.44 -15.13 -21.62
CA VAL A 101 0.25 -15.37 -22.89
C VAL A 101 -0.57 -16.28 -23.81
N LYS A 102 -1.01 -17.45 -23.32
CA LYS A 102 -1.66 -18.46 -24.16
C LYS A 102 -3.08 -18.06 -24.56
N ASN A 103 -3.85 -17.49 -23.64
CA ASN A 103 -5.29 -17.24 -23.82
C ASN A 103 -5.57 -15.78 -24.19
N LEU A 104 -4.89 -14.82 -23.57
CA LEU A 104 -5.11 -13.39 -23.82
C LEU A 104 -4.11 -12.76 -24.79
N LYS A 105 -3.16 -13.57 -25.32
CA LYS A 105 -2.20 -13.17 -26.36
C LYS A 105 -1.30 -12.01 -25.94
N TYR A 106 -0.98 -11.94 -24.65
CA TYR A 106 0.11 -11.08 -24.17
C TYR A 106 1.45 -11.56 -24.77
N PRO A 107 2.46 -10.68 -24.87
CA PRO A 107 3.74 -11.02 -25.50
C PRO A 107 4.41 -12.26 -24.92
N ASP A 108 4.91 -13.14 -25.80
CA ASP A 108 5.55 -14.41 -25.43
C ASP A 108 6.77 -14.21 -24.51
N ASP A 109 7.47 -13.07 -24.63
CA ASP A 109 8.63 -12.73 -23.80
C ASP A 109 8.31 -12.71 -22.30
N LEU A 110 7.05 -12.47 -21.91
CA LEU A 110 6.62 -12.55 -20.52
C LEU A 110 6.86 -13.94 -19.91
N MET A 111 6.87 -15.01 -20.72
CA MET A 111 7.15 -16.37 -20.24
C MET A 111 8.53 -16.51 -19.59
N ASN A 112 9.47 -15.63 -19.94
CA ASN A 112 10.82 -15.60 -19.36
C ASN A 112 10.84 -15.05 -17.92
N PHE A 113 9.75 -14.45 -17.45
CA PHE A 113 9.69 -13.86 -16.11
C PHE A 113 9.41 -14.92 -15.05
N CYS A 114 9.94 -14.72 -13.85
CA CYS A 114 9.74 -15.61 -12.71
C CYS A 114 9.26 -14.83 -11.48
N PHE A 115 8.47 -15.50 -10.64
CA PHE A 115 8.02 -14.91 -9.38
C PHE A 115 9.22 -14.56 -8.49
N ARG A 116 9.30 -13.29 -8.07
CA ARG A 116 10.33 -12.79 -7.16
C ARG A 116 9.72 -12.41 -5.80
N PRO A 117 10.04 -13.14 -4.72
CA PRO A 117 9.59 -12.78 -3.38
C PRO A 117 10.01 -11.36 -2.99
N GLY A 118 9.14 -10.66 -2.25
CA GLY A 118 9.39 -9.29 -1.79
C GLY A 118 9.10 -8.20 -2.81
N MET A 119 8.66 -8.55 -4.03
CA MET A 119 8.26 -7.56 -5.04
C MET A 119 6.87 -6.94 -4.80
N GLY A 120 6.10 -7.50 -3.87
CA GLY A 120 4.80 -6.99 -3.43
C GLY A 120 4.58 -7.26 -1.93
N ALA A 121 3.59 -6.59 -1.36
CA ALA A 121 3.22 -6.72 0.04
C ALA A 121 1.69 -6.78 0.19
N ARG A 122 1.21 -7.46 1.25
CA ARG A 122 -0.21 -7.52 1.58
C ARG A 122 -0.74 -6.13 1.95
N GLY A 123 -1.97 -5.84 1.52
CA GLY A 123 -2.69 -4.61 1.81
C GLY A 123 -2.16 -3.40 1.04
N LEU A 124 -1.53 -3.60 -0.13
CA LEU A 124 -1.28 -2.53 -1.08
C LEU A 124 -2.60 -2.12 -1.75
N HIS A 125 -2.66 -0.87 -2.17
CA HIS A 125 -3.75 -0.31 -2.96
C HIS A 125 -3.27 -0.04 -4.38
N LEU A 126 -4.13 -0.28 -5.37
CA LEU A 126 -3.91 0.03 -6.77
C LEU A 126 -4.86 1.14 -7.20
N ASP A 127 -4.32 2.29 -7.62
CA ASP A 127 -5.07 3.21 -8.48
C ASP A 127 -5.15 2.55 -9.86
N ILE A 128 -6.32 2.01 -10.18
CA ILE A 128 -6.55 1.21 -11.40
C ILE A 128 -6.31 2.06 -12.65
N LYS A 129 -6.77 3.32 -12.64
CA LYS A 129 -6.66 4.22 -13.79
C LYS A 129 -5.22 4.57 -14.09
N ARG A 130 -4.42 4.82 -13.05
CA ARG A 130 -3.00 5.18 -13.19
C ARG A 130 -2.08 3.96 -13.29
N GLY A 131 -2.51 2.81 -12.79
CA GLY A 131 -1.68 1.63 -12.62
C GLY A 131 -0.64 1.83 -11.51
N TRP A 132 -1.00 2.57 -10.46
CA TRP A 132 -0.08 2.90 -9.36
C TRP A 132 -0.36 2.04 -8.13
N LEU A 133 0.64 1.27 -7.72
CA LEU A 133 0.64 0.54 -6.45
C LEU A 133 1.14 1.46 -5.34
N MET A 134 0.46 1.49 -4.21
CA MET A 134 0.79 2.37 -3.07
C MET A 134 0.38 1.77 -1.73
N LYS A 135 1.03 2.23 -0.65
CA LYS A 135 0.59 1.97 0.71
C LYS A 135 -0.22 3.16 1.25
N LEU A 136 -1.33 2.87 1.90
CA LEU A 136 -2.11 3.84 2.66
C LEU A 136 -1.91 3.60 4.16
N ASP A 137 -2.00 4.66 4.97
CA ASP A 137 -2.16 4.52 6.42
C ASP A 137 -3.62 4.25 6.82
N SER A 138 -3.85 4.08 8.13
CA SER A 138 -5.18 3.89 8.72
C SER A 138 -6.13 5.07 8.53
N TYR A 139 -5.61 6.23 8.12
CA TYR A 139 -6.38 7.43 7.82
C TYR A 139 -6.44 7.68 6.30
N HIS A 140 -6.14 6.71 5.44
CA HIS A 140 -6.19 6.86 3.97
C HIS A 140 -5.25 7.95 3.41
N ASN A 141 -4.16 8.27 4.12
CA ASN A 141 -3.09 9.04 3.52
C ASN A 141 -2.16 8.10 2.75
N ILE A 142 -1.84 8.49 1.51
CA ILE A 142 -0.80 7.87 0.72
C ILE A 142 0.53 8.04 1.45
N GLN A 143 1.21 6.93 1.70
CA GLN A 143 2.57 6.92 2.23
C GLN A 143 3.52 7.28 1.09
N LEU A 144 3.95 8.54 1.05
CA LEU A 144 4.90 9.03 0.04
C LEU A 144 6.18 8.17 0.05
N GLY A 145 6.74 7.92 -1.14
CA GLY A 145 7.87 6.99 -1.34
C GLY A 145 7.47 5.52 -1.45
N THR A 146 6.20 5.17 -1.28
CA THR A 146 5.67 3.81 -1.50
C THR A 146 4.91 3.65 -2.82
N VAL A 147 4.87 4.69 -3.64
CA VAL A 147 4.07 4.72 -4.88
C VAL A 147 4.92 4.29 -6.07
N TYR A 148 4.46 3.27 -6.80
CA TYR A 148 5.16 2.69 -7.94
C TYR A 148 4.22 2.44 -9.12
N ARG A 149 4.71 2.69 -10.34
CA ARG A 149 4.10 2.21 -11.59
C ARG A 149 5.04 1.20 -12.22
N GLY A 150 4.63 -0.06 -12.28
CA GLY A 150 5.59 -1.14 -12.52
C GLY A 150 6.70 -1.10 -11.46
N MET A 151 7.95 -1.05 -11.88
CA MET A 151 9.12 -0.96 -10.99
C MET A 151 9.59 0.48 -10.77
N ASN A 152 8.98 1.46 -11.44
CA ASN A 152 9.38 2.84 -11.37
C ASN A 152 8.69 3.54 -10.18
N ALA A 153 9.49 4.11 -9.29
CA ALA A 153 8.99 4.94 -8.20
C ALA A 153 8.39 6.23 -8.76
N ILE A 154 7.25 6.65 -8.22
CA ILE A 154 6.61 7.92 -8.56
C ILE A 154 7.03 8.96 -7.52
N SER A 155 7.41 10.16 -7.99
CA SER A 155 7.87 11.23 -7.10
C SER A 155 6.75 11.73 -6.20
N ALA A 156 7.11 12.27 -5.03
CA ALA A 156 6.13 12.81 -4.10
C ALA A 156 5.32 13.96 -4.72
N GLU A 157 5.98 14.79 -5.52
CA GLU A 157 5.37 15.92 -6.22
C GLU A 157 4.32 15.45 -7.22
N GLU A 158 4.62 14.40 -7.99
CA GLU A 158 3.68 13.82 -8.95
C GLU A 158 2.49 13.17 -8.26
N VAL A 159 2.72 12.44 -7.16
CA VAL A 159 1.65 11.86 -6.34
C VAL A 159 0.72 12.94 -5.79
N ILE A 160 1.27 13.99 -5.19
CA ILE A 160 0.50 15.09 -4.61
C ILE A 160 -0.31 15.82 -5.70
N ALA A 161 0.30 16.07 -6.86
CA ALA A 161 -0.39 16.69 -7.98
C ALA A 161 -1.53 15.82 -8.53
N ALA A 162 -1.32 14.51 -8.61
CA ALA A 162 -2.31 13.56 -9.14
C ALA A 162 -3.53 13.34 -8.24
N HIS A 163 -3.35 13.44 -6.91
CA HIS A 163 -4.38 13.17 -5.91
C HIS A 163 -4.85 14.42 -5.14
N ASN A 164 -4.41 15.61 -5.55
CA ASN A 164 -4.69 16.89 -4.88
C ASN A 164 -4.32 16.88 -3.39
N GLY A 165 -3.18 16.28 -3.06
CA GLY A 165 -2.72 16.02 -1.70
C GLY A 165 -2.38 14.55 -1.47
N THR A 166 -2.19 14.17 -0.21
CA THR A 166 -1.90 12.78 0.18
C THR A 166 -3.14 12.04 0.67
N LYS A 167 -4.18 12.76 1.08
CA LYS A 167 -5.39 12.19 1.67
C LYS A 167 -6.37 11.78 0.58
N LEU A 168 -6.69 10.49 0.52
CA LEU A 168 -7.77 9.99 -0.34
C LEU A 168 -9.11 10.05 0.41
N SER A 169 -10.18 10.39 -0.32
CA SER A 169 -11.53 10.32 0.22
C SER A 169 -11.99 8.87 0.36
N ILE A 170 -12.91 8.63 1.30
CA ILE A 170 -13.48 7.29 1.51
C ILE A 170 -14.18 6.77 0.25
N ASP A 171 -14.80 7.66 -0.52
CA ASP A 171 -15.48 7.33 -1.78
C ASP A 171 -14.53 6.92 -2.90
N ILE A 172 -13.23 7.21 -2.76
CA ILE A 172 -12.19 6.78 -3.71
C ILE A 172 -11.60 5.44 -3.29
N VAL A 173 -11.19 5.32 -2.02
CA VAL A 173 -10.55 4.11 -1.47
C VAL A 173 -11.54 2.95 -1.42
N GLY A 174 -12.80 3.27 -1.16
CA GLY A 174 -13.88 2.33 -1.01
C GLY A 174 -13.87 1.64 0.34
N TYR A 175 -15.08 1.33 0.80
CA TYR A 175 -15.28 0.39 1.89
C TYR A 175 -15.92 -0.85 1.25
N LEU A 176 -15.28 -2.02 1.41
CA LEU A 176 -15.84 -3.30 0.94
C LEU A 176 -16.12 -3.35 -0.58
N GLY A 177 -15.21 -2.82 -1.41
CA GLY A 177 -15.21 -3.08 -2.87
C GLY A 177 -16.23 -2.31 -3.71
N LYS A 178 -16.81 -1.21 -3.21
CA LYS A 178 -17.81 -0.40 -3.93
C LYS A 178 -17.25 0.76 -4.77
N THR A 179 -15.93 0.87 -4.94
CA THR A 179 -15.30 1.96 -5.69
C THR A 179 -14.69 1.47 -6.99
N THR A 180 -14.77 2.31 -8.03
CA THR A 180 -14.36 1.92 -9.38
C THR A 180 -12.87 2.14 -9.67
N ASN A 181 -12.15 2.92 -8.86
CA ASN A 181 -10.80 3.37 -9.22
C ASN A 181 -9.69 2.95 -8.26
N MET A 182 -10.01 2.43 -7.07
CA MET A 182 -9.02 1.95 -6.09
C MET A 182 -9.33 0.51 -5.71
N PHE A 183 -8.36 -0.38 -5.88
CA PHE A 183 -8.46 -1.78 -5.49
C PHE A 183 -7.49 -2.10 -4.35
N GLN A 184 -7.93 -2.84 -3.34
CA GLN A 184 -7.09 -3.23 -2.22
C GLN A 184 -6.78 -4.73 -2.25
N PHE A 185 -5.49 -5.07 -2.27
CA PHE A 185 -5.01 -6.45 -2.21
C PHE A 185 -4.98 -6.95 -0.76
N VAL A 186 -6.11 -7.42 -0.26
CA VAL A 186 -6.28 -7.81 1.15
C VAL A 186 -5.76 -9.20 1.50
N ASP A 187 -5.51 -10.05 0.52
CA ASP A 187 -5.14 -11.45 0.70
C ASP A 187 -3.63 -11.70 0.49
N ILE A 188 -3.06 -12.70 1.16
CA ILE A 188 -1.74 -13.23 0.87
C ILE A 188 -1.67 -13.89 -0.52
N PHE A 189 -2.78 -14.45 -1.01
CA PHE A 189 -2.89 -14.96 -2.38
C PHE A 189 -2.76 -13.86 -3.45
N SER A 190 -2.94 -12.58 -3.07
CA SER A 190 -2.76 -11.44 -3.99
C SER A 190 -1.30 -11.06 -4.22
N ILE A 191 -0.32 -11.62 -3.51
CA ILE A 191 1.10 -11.26 -3.70
C ILE A 191 1.60 -11.64 -5.11
N PRO A 192 1.35 -12.87 -5.62
CA PRO A 192 1.58 -13.22 -7.01
C PRO A 192 0.93 -12.25 -8.01
N GLU A 193 -0.33 -11.87 -7.76
CA GLU A 193 -1.09 -10.93 -8.59
C GLU A 193 -0.42 -9.56 -8.69
N ILE A 194 -0.07 -8.97 -7.53
CA ILE A 194 0.65 -7.70 -7.46
C ILE A 194 1.96 -7.78 -8.25
N THR A 195 2.68 -8.89 -8.11
CA THR A 195 3.98 -9.10 -8.76
C THR A 195 3.81 -9.21 -10.27
N LEU A 196 2.80 -9.95 -10.74
CA LEU A 196 2.50 -10.09 -12.16
C LEU A 196 2.05 -8.77 -12.79
N LEU A 197 1.14 -8.04 -12.12
CA LEU A 197 0.74 -6.68 -12.54
C LEU A 197 1.95 -5.78 -12.71
N ARG A 198 2.86 -5.81 -11.73
CA ARG A 198 4.08 -5.02 -11.73
C ARG A 198 5.00 -5.38 -12.91
N ASP A 199 5.24 -6.67 -13.12
CA ASP A 199 6.13 -7.15 -14.16
C ASP A 199 5.57 -6.87 -15.57
N VAL A 200 4.27 -7.13 -15.80
CA VAL A 200 3.58 -6.84 -17.08
C VAL A 200 3.61 -5.34 -17.38
N THR A 201 3.28 -4.52 -16.38
CA THR A 201 3.32 -3.05 -16.52
C THR A 201 4.72 -2.58 -16.87
N GLN A 202 5.75 -3.10 -16.20
CA GLN A 202 7.13 -2.74 -16.48
C GLN A 202 7.55 -3.18 -17.89
N TYR A 203 7.19 -4.39 -18.31
CA TYR A 203 7.49 -4.89 -19.64
C TYR A 203 6.92 -3.96 -20.74
N PHE A 204 5.67 -3.51 -20.59
CA PHE A 204 5.10 -2.57 -21.54
C PHE A 204 5.78 -1.20 -21.54
N ILE A 205 6.18 -0.70 -20.37
CA ILE A 205 6.95 0.55 -20.26
C ILE A 205 8.30 0.41 -20.97
N ASP A 206 9.06 -0.64 -20.68
CA ASP A 206 10.41 -0.86 -21.23
C ASP A 206 10.40 -1.04 -22.74
N ASN A 207 9.34 -1.65 -23.29
CA ASN A 207 9.19 -1.90 -24.72
C ASN A 207 8.38 -0.80 -25.44
N ASN A 208 8.03 0.29 -24.78
CA ASN A 208 7.22 1.39 -25.34
C ASN A 208 5.89 0.92 -25.96
N ILE A 209 5.26 -0.10 -25.37
CA ILE A 209 3.97 -0.62 -25.81
C ILE A 209 2.88 0.25 -25.17
N PRO A 210 1.96 0.87 -25.94
CA PRO A 210 0.82 1.58 -25.38
C PRO A 210 -0.17 0.60 -24.72
N PHE A 211 -0.61 0.89 -23.50
CA PHE A 211 -1.60 0.09 -22.79
C PHE A 211 -2.47 0.95 -21.88
N GLY A 212 -3.68 0.47 -21.58
CA GLY A 212 -4.51 1.01 -20.50
C GLY A 212 -4.32 0.19 -19.24
N SER A 213 -3.93 0.84 -18.13
CA SER A 213 -3.69 0.18 -16.83
C SER A 213 -4.91 -0.60 -16.32
N GLU A 214 -6.11 -0.11 -16.62
CA GLU A 214 -7.37 -0.79 -16.27
C GLU A 214 -7.50 -2.16 -16.94
N TYR A 215 -7.17 -2.29 -18.22
CA TYR A 215 -7.27 -3.56 -18.95
C TYR A 215 -6.25 -4.57 -18.43
N VAL A 216 -5.02 -4.11 -18.17
CA VAL A 216 -3.98 -4.96 -17.56
C VAL A 216 -4.44 -5.47 -16.20
N PHE A 217 -5.05 -4.60 -15.38
CA PHE A 217 -5.60 -4.99 -14.09
C PHE A 217 -6.69 -6.07 -14.23
N TYR A 218 -7.68 -5.85 -15.10
CA TYR A 218 -8.78 -6.79 -15.28
C TYR A 218 -8.30 -8.13 -15.87
N ASP A 219 -7.42 -8.11 -16.85
CA ASP A 219 -6.87 -9.32 -17.47
C ASP A 219 -6.10 -10.16 -16.44
N VAL A 220 -5.22 -9.54 -15.64
CA VAL A 220 -4.48 -10.26 -14.59
C VAL A 220 -5.42 -10.79 -13.52
N THR A 221 -6.42 -10.01 -13.10
CA THR A 221 -7.43 -10.45 -12.12
C THR A 221 -8.19 -11.69 -12.63
N VAL A 222 -8.60 -11.67 -13.90
CA VAL A 222 -9.34 -12.77 -14.53
C VAL A 222 -8.52 -14.05 -14.59
N CYS A 223 -7.20 -13.96 -14.82
CA CYS A 223 -6.30 -15.12 -14.84
C CYS A 223 -6.25 -15.87 -13.50
N LEU A 224 -6.57 -15.21 -12.39
CA LEU A 224 -6.55 -15.79 -11.05
C LEU A 224 -7.92 -16.33 -10.61
N ILE A 225 -9.00 -15.80 -11.19
CA ILE A 225 -10.37 -16.20 -10.87
C ILE A 225 -10.85 -17.36 -11.74
N ASN A 226 -10.51 -17.35 -13.04
CA ASN A 226 -10.93 -18.39 -13.97
C ASN A 226 -10.08 -19.65 -13.78
N LYS A 227 -10.52 -20.50 -12.85
CA LYS A 227 -10.18 -21.91 -12.84
C LYS A 227 -10.93 -22.56 -14.01
N ASN A 228 -10.18 -23.22 -14.90
CA ASN A 228 -10.72 -24.00 -16.04
C ASN A 228 -11.95 -24.83 -15.67
#